data_AF-A0A7N5J923-F1
#
_entry.id   AF-A0A7N5J923-F1
#
_cell.length_a   1.000
_cell.length_b   1.000
_cell.length_c   1.000
_cell.angle_alpha   90.00
_cell.angle_beta   90.00
_cell.angle_gamma   90.00
#
_symmetry.space_group_name_H-M   'P 1'
#
loop_
_entity.id
_entity.type
_entity.pdbx_description
1 polymer ?
#
loop_
_entity_poly.entity_id
_entity_poly.type
_entity_poly.pdbx_seq_one_letter_code
_entity_poly.pdbx_strand_id
1 'polypeptide(L)'
;MTDQAFVTLTTNDAYAKGALVLGSSLKQHRTTRKLAVLATPQVSDSMRKVLETVFDEVITVDVLDSGDSAHLTLMKRPELGVTLTKLHCWSLTQYSKCVFMDADTLVLANIDDLFEREELSAAPDPGWPDCFNSGVFVYQPSVETYNRLLHLASEQDLVQMPKLCISWGESNHGIILMILTQKVSKVSPMIPP
;
A
#
# COMPACT_ATOMS: atom_id res chain seq x y z
N MET A 1 -11.88 -0.74 18.27
CA MET A 1 -12.32 -0.19 16.97
C MET A 1 -12.08 -1.29 15.95
N THR A 2 -13.10 -1.77 15.26
CA THR A 2 -13.01 -2.95 14.37
C THR A 2 -12.94 -2.56 12.89
N ASP A 3 -13.02 -1.27 12.58
CA ASP A 3 -13.12 -0.69 11.24
C ASP A 3 -11.81 -0.02 10.79
N GLN A 4 -10.70 -0.21 11.49
CA GLN A 4 -9.39 0.35 11.14
C GLN A 4 -8.32 -0.73 11.15
N ALA A 5 -7.40 -0.69 10.17
CA ALA A 5 -6.37 -1.70 10.00
C ALA A 5 -5.02 -1.17 9.57
N PHE A 6 -3.96 -1.86 10.00
CA PHE A 6 -2.69 -1.84 9.28
C PHE A 6 -2.76 -2.84 8.13
N VAL A 7 -2.30 -2.43 6.96
CA VAL A 7 -2.34 -3.22 5.73
C VAL A 7 -0.93 -3.36 5.17
N THR A 8 -0.52 -4.57 4.83
CA THR A 8 0.74 -4.84 4.12
C THR A 8 0.47 -5.68 2.88
N LEU A 9 1.46 -5.78 1.98
CA LEU A 9 1.42 -6.62 0.79
C LEU A 9 2.57 -7.63 0.82
N THR A 10 2.30 -8.85 0.39
CA THR A 10 3.33 -9.81 0.01
C THR A 10 3.01 -10.45 -1.35
N THR A 11 4.01 -10.51 -2.22
CA THR A 11 3.88 -11.07 -3.58
C THR A 11 4.59 -12.42 -3.74
N ASN A 12 5.29 -12.88 -2.71
CA ASN A 12 6.03 -14.15 -2.70
C ASN A 12 6.46 -14.52 -1.27
N ASP A 13 6.99 -15.74 -1.10
CA ASP A 13 7.41 -16.25 0.21
C ASP A 13 8.58 -15.48 0.85
N ALA A 14 9.40 -14.77 0.08
CA ALA A 14 10.49 -13.96 0.64
C ALA A 14 9.93 -12.72 1.33
N TYR A 15 9.06 -11.97 0.65
CA TYR A 15 8.38 -10.80 1.25
C TYR A 15 7.39 -11.20 2.36
N ALA A 16 6.84 -12.42 2.31
CA ALA A 16 5.97 -12.90 3.38
C ALA A 16 6.70 -12.99 4.73
N LYS A 17 8.01 -13.28 4.73
CA LYS A 17 8.83 -13.22 5.96
C LYS A 17 8.88 -11.80 6.53
N GLY A 18 9.06 -10.80 5.66
CA GLY A 18 9.00 -9.39 6.06
C GLY A 18 7.65 -9.02 6.64
N ALA A 19 6.55 -9.41 5.97
CA ALA A 19 5.20 -9.20 6.47
C ALA A 19 4.98 -9.85 7.86
N LEU A 20 5.48 -11.07 8.09
CA LEU A 20 5.41 -11.72 9.40
C LEU A 20 6.16 -10.94 10.48
N VAL A 21 7.35 -10.41 10.17
CA VAL A 21 8.14 -9.57 11.08
C VAL A 21 7.37 -8.29 11.40
N LEU A 22 6.85 -7.60 10.37
CA LEU A 22 6.05 -6.39 10.52
C LEU A 22 4.81 -6.63 11.40
N GLY A 23 3.98 -7.61 11.06
CA GLY A 23 2.79 -7.96 11.83
C GLY A 23 3.11 -8.34 13.28
N SER A 24 4.21 -9.08 13.49
CA SER A 24 4.68 -9.42 14.85
C SER A 24 5.13 -8.19 15.63
N SER A 25 5.83 -7.25 15.00
CA SER A 25 6.27 -6.00 15.64
C SER A 25 5.09 -5.11 16.04
N LEU A 26 4.06 -5.00 15.19
CA LEU A 26 2.81 -4.30 15.51
C LEU A 26 2.10 -4.91 16.73
N LYS A 27 2.00 -6.25 16.80
CA LYS A 27 1.44 -6.96 17.96
C LYS A 27 2.29 -6.77 19.22
N GLN A 28 3.61 -6.85 19.10
CA GLN A 28 4.54 -6.62 20.20
C GLN A 28 4.36 -5.23 20.82
N HIS A 29 4.13 -4.22 19.99
CA HIS A 29 3.84 -2.85 20.41
C HIS A 29 2.35 -2.58 20.69
N ARG A 30 1.55 -3.65 20.83
CA ARG A 30 0.17 -3.62 21.31
C ARG A 30 -0.73 -2.70 20.48
N THR A 31 -0.61 -2.76 19.16
CA THR A 31 -1.63 -2.12 18.32
C THR A 31 -3.02 -2.61 18.70
N THR A 32 -3.96 -1.69 18.67
CA THR A 32 -5.38 -1.94 18.94
C THR A 32 -6.20 -2.06 17.65
N ARG A 33 -5.54 -2.01 16.49
CA ARG A 33 -6.13 -2.08 15.16
C ARG A 33 -5.99 -3.48 14.55
N LYS A 34 -6.81 -3.75 13.54
CA LYS A 34 -6.74 -5.00 12.79
C LYS A 34 -5.46 -5.07 11.95
N LEU A 35 -5.00 -6.28 11.68
CA LEU A 35 -3.88 -6.53 10.78
C LEU A 35 -4.39 -7.28 9.54
N ALA A 36 -4.26 -6.65 8.38
CA ALA A 36 -4.60 -7.27 7.11
C ALA A 36 -3.35 -7.40 6.22
N VAL A 37 -3.29 -8.48 5.44
CA VAL A 37 -2.25 -8.69 4.43
C VAL A 37 -2.86 -9.05 3.09
N LEU A 38 -2.46 -8.33 2.05
CA LEU A 38 -2.72 -8.71 0.66
C LEU A 38 -1.67 -9.75 0.25
N ALA A 39 -2.08 -10.87 -0.33
CA ALA A 39 -1.21 -11.97 -0.73
C ALA A 39 -1.52 -12.44 -2.16
N THR A 40 -0.52 -12.42 -3.04
CA THR A 40 -0.70 -12.92 -4.41
C THR A 40 -0.63 -14.45 -4.48
N PRO A 41 -1.21 -15.11 -5.50
CA PRO A 41 -1.19 -16.58 -5.64
C PRO A 41 0.20 -17.23 -5.59
N GLN A 42 1.27 -16.47 -5.84
CA GLN A 42 2.66 -16.95 -5.76
C GLN A 42 3.15 -17.18 -4.32
N VAL A 43 2.45 -16.67 -3.31
CA VAL A 43 2.69 -17.01 -1.90
C VAL A 43 2.17 -18.41 -1.65
N SER A 44 3.04 -19.30 -1.17
CA SER A 44 2.71 -20.72 -0.96
C SER A 44 1.64 -20.92 0.10
N ASP A 45 0.87 -22.00 -0.01
CA ASP A 45 -0.18 -22.34 0.97
C ASP A 45 0.37 -22.52 2.39
N SER A 46 1.58 -23.06 2.52
CA SER A 46 2.25 -23.17 3.81
C SER A 46 2.54 -21.79 4.40
N MET A 47 3.03 -20.84 3.58
CA MET A 47 3.28 -19.48 4.02
C MET A 47 1.99 -18.72 4.34
N ARG A 48 0.92 -18.91 3.54
CA ARG A 48 -0.42 -18.36 3.81
C ARG A 48 -0.96 -18.78 5.16
N LYS A 49 -0.87 -20.08 5.50
CA LYS A 49 -1.25 -20.59 6.82
C LYS A 49 -0.46 -19.95 7.95
N VAL A 50 0.82 -19.62 7.73
CA VAL A 50 1.63 -18.91 8.73
C VAL A 50 1.17 -17.45 8.85
N LEU A 51 0.87 -16.78 7.74
CA LEU A 51 0.31 -15.43 7.74
C LEU A 51 -1.01 -15.36 8.51
N GLU A 52 -1.90 -16.36 8.37
CA GLU A 52 -3.16 -16.46 9.11
C GLU A 52 -2.98 -16.56 10.65
N THR A 53 -1.79 -16.93 11.14
CA THR A 53 -1.50 -16.91 12.58
C THR A 53 -1.14 -15.51 13.11
N VAL A 54 -0.68 -14.63 12.22
CA VAL A 54 -0.21 -13.28 12.56
C VAL A 54 -1.24 -12.22 12.17
N PHE A 55 -1.87 -12.34 11.01
CA PHE A 55 -2.83 -11.36 10.50
C PHE A 55 -4.27 -11.76 10.85
N ASP A 56 -5.12 -10.78 11.11
CA ASP A 56 -6.56 -10.99 11.28
C ASP A 56 -7.22 -11.38 9.95
N GLU A 57 -6.73 -10.82 8.84
CA GLU A 57 -7.25 -11.05 7.48
C GLU A 57 -6.10 -11.30 6.50
N VAL A 58 -6.18 -12.41 5.75
CA VAL A 58 -5.27 -12.72 4.63
C VAL A 58 -6.10 -12.70 3.35
N ILE A 59 -5.87 -11.69 2.51
CA ILE A 59 -6.72 -11.38 1.36
C ILE A 59 -5.95 -11.73 0.10
N THR A 60 -6.50 -12.65 -0.69
CA THR A 60 -5.86 -13.04 -1.96
C THR A 60 -6.17 -12.01 -3.03
N VAL A 61 -5.13 -11.49 -3.67
CA VAL A 61 -5.25 -10.56 -4.81
C VAL A 61 -4.55 -11.20 -6.01
N ASP A 62 -5.32 -11.46 -7.07
CA ASP A 62 -4.80 -12.02 -8.31
C ASP A 62 -5.06 -11.10 -9.50
N VAL A 63 -4.13 -10.17 -9.74
CA VAL A 63 -4.21 -9.25 -10.89
C VAL A 63 -4.07 -9.95 -12.24
N LEU A 64 -3.65 -11.22 -12.27
CA LEU A 64 -3.58 -12.02 -13.50
C LEU A 64 -4.92 -12.68 -13.83
N ASP A 65 -5.86 -12.76 -12.88
CA ASP A 65 -7.22 -13.21 -13.17
C ASP A 65 -7.90 -12.22 -14.12
N SER A 66 -8.46 -12.74 -15.21
CA SER A 66 -9.24 -11.94 -16.17
C SER A 66 -10.46 -11.24 -15.57
N GLY A 67 -10.97 -11.74 -14.43
CA GLY A 67 -12.03 -11.12 -13.64
C GLY A 67 -11.55 -9.96 -12.76
N ASP A 68 -10.24 -9.77 -12.60
CA ASP A 68 -9.69 -8.68 -11.79
C ASP A 68 -9.80 -7.34 -12.52
N SER A 69 -10.32 -6.34 -11.80
CA SER A 69 -10.46 -4.97 -12.29
C SER A 69 -9.16 -4.32 -12.80
N ALA A 70 -8.00 -4.75 -12.30
CA ALA A 70 -6.69 -4.25 -12.73
C ALA A 70 -6.09 -5.04 -13.92
N HIS A 71 -6.68 -6.17 -14.32
CA HIS A 71 -6.14 -7.07 -15.35
C HIS A 71 -5.92 -6.36 -16.69
N LEU A 72 -6.89 -5.55 -17.14
CA LEU A 72 -6.77 -4.80 -18.40
C LEU A 72 -5.64 -3.77 -18.35
N THR A 73 -5.44 -3.12 -17.20
CA THR A 73 -4.33 -2.18 -17.00
C THR A 73 -3.01 -2.93 -16.97
N LEU A 74 -2.95 -4.10 -16.34
CA LEU A 74 -1.78 -4.97 -16.33
C LEU A 74 -1.39 -5.44 -17.73
N MET A 75 -2.35 -5.83 -18.56
CA MET A 75 -2.10 -6.25 -19.93
C MET A 75 -1.51 -5.13 -20.79
N LYS A 76 -1.85 -3.87 -20.50
CA LYS A 76 -1.25 -2.70 -21.15
C LYS A 76 0.14 -2.37 -20.59
N ARG A 77 0.38 -2.66 -19.31
CA ARG A 77 1.54 -2.20 -18.52
C ARG A 77 2.03 -3.33 -17.59
N PRO A 78 2.64 -4.40 -18.12
CA PRO A 78 3.00 -5.59 -17.33
C PRO A 78 4.02 -5.29 -16.21
N GLU A 79 4.83 -4.24 -16.38
CA GLU A 79 5.79 -3.80 -15.37
C GLU A 79 5.13 -3.23 -14.10
N LEU A 80 3.83 -2.94 -14.14
CA LEU A 80 3.06 -2.41 -13.01
C LEU A 80 2.43 -3.50 -12.13
N GLY A 81 2.73 -4.79 -12.33
CA GLY A 81 2.09 -5.89 -11.61
C GLY A 81 2.03 -5.73 -10.09
N VAL A 82 3.18 -5.43 -9.46
CA VAL A 82 3.26 -5.21 -8.01
C VAL A 82 2.49 -3.96 -7.58
N THR A 83 2.63 -2.87 -8.33
CA THR A 83 1.90 -1.62 -8.13
C THR A 83 0.39 -1.83 -8.13
N LEU A 84 -0.13 -2.48 -9.17
CA LEU A 84 -1.56 -2.72 -9.33
C LEU A 84 -2.10 -3.61 -8.21
N THR A 85 -1.31 -4.60 -7.78
CA THR A 85 -1.63 -5.42 -6.61
C THR A 85 -1.66 -4.58 -5.33
N LYS A 86 -0.72 -3.65 -5.15
CA LYS A 86 -0.68 -2.73 -4.00
C LYS A 86 -1.89 -1.79 -3.97
N LEU A 87 -2.36 -1.31 -5.12
CA LEU A 87 -3.54 -0.44 -5.23
C LEU A 87 -4.83 -1.09 -4.72
N HIS A 88 -4.93 -2.43 -4.72
CA HIS A 88 -6.06 -3.14 -4.10
C HIS A 88 -6.20 -2.85 -2.61
N CYS A 89 -5.22 -2.23 -1.94
CA CYS A 89 -5.43 -1.75 -0.57
C CYS A 89 -6.59 -0.75 -0.46
N TRP A 90 -6.91 0.02 -1.52
CA TRP A 90 -8.09 0.89 -1.58
C TRP A 90 -9.42 0.15 -1.77
N SER A 91 -9.42 -1.13 -2.17
CA SER A 91 -10.66 -1.91 -2.31
C SER A 91 -11.16 -2.50 -0.99
N LEU A 92 -10.38 -2.37 0.10
CA LEU A 92 -10.69 -2.89 1.44
C LEU A 92 -11.75 -2.06 2.19
N THR A 93 -12.93 -1.90 1.59
CA THR A 93 -14.02 -1.04 2.08
C THR A 93 -14.72 -1.55 3.34
N GLN A 94 -14.32 -2.71 3.87
CA GLN A 94 -14.68 -3.12 5.23
C GLN A 94 -14.02 -2.23 6.31
N TYR A 95 -12.99 -1.47 5.95
CA TYR A 95 -12.31 -0.53 6.83
C TYR A 95 -12.62 0.93 6.45
N SER A 96 -12.78 1.78 7.47
CA SER A 96 -12.98 3.23 7.33
C SER A 96 -11.67 3.99 7.11
N LYS A 97 -10.56 3.47 7.63
CA LYS A 97 -9.22 4.05 7.49
C LYS A 97 -8.15 2.98 7.67
N CYS A 98 -7.10 3.06 6.88
CA CYS A 98 -5.99 2.14 6.93
C CYS A 98 -4.65 2.88 6.97
N VAL A 99 -3.66 2.21 7.55
CA VAL A 99 -2.25 2.58 7.39
C VAL A 99 -1.60 1.48 6.56
N PHE A 100 -1.20 1.82 5.34
CA PHE A 100 -0.42 0.91 4.52
C PHE A 100 1.03 0.94 4.98
N MET A 101 1.67 -0.22 5.04
CA MET A 101 3.09 -0.40 5.35
C MET A 101 3.68 -1.45 4.41
N ASP A 102 4.79 -1.14 3.74
CA ASP A 102 5.53 -2.14 2.94
C ASP A 102 6.11 -3.23 3.85
N ALA A 103 6.20 -4.45 3.33
CA ALA A 103 6.63 -5.63 4.10
C ALA A 103 8.11 -5.59 4.54
N ASP A 104 8.90 -4.64 4.05
CA ASP A 104 10.28 -4.38 4.46
C ASP A 104 10.40 -3.27 5.53
N THR A 105 9.27 -2.85 6.12
CA THR A 105 9.24 -1.94 7.27
C THR A 105 9.24 -2.71 8.60
N LEU A 106 9.68 -2.04 9.67
CA LEU A 106 9.69 -2.56 11.03
C LEU A 106 9.17 -1.52 12.02
N VAL A 107 8.24 -1.92 12.88
CA VAL A 107 7.68 -1.04 13.90
C VAL A 107 8.49 -1.14 15.19
N LEU A 108 8.93 0.01 15.72
CA LEU A 108 9.77 0.10 16.93
C LEU A 108 9.03 0.67 18.16
N ALA A 109 7.81 1.17 17.95
CA ALA A 109 6.95 1.74 18.99
C ALA A 109 5.49 1.63 18.54
N ASN A 110 4.53 1.85 19.45
CA ASN A 110 3.13 1.91 19.04
C ASN A 110 2.93 3.14 18.13
N ILE A 111 2.25 2.93 17.00
CA ILE A 111 1.99 3.94 15.96
C ILE A 111 0.48 4.05 15.64
N ASP A 112 -0.39 3.73 16.60
CA ASP A 112 -1.84 3.84 16.43
C ASP A 112 -2.30 5.31 16.29
N ASP A 113 -1.47 6.28 16.68
CA ASP A 113 -1.69 7.71 16.49
C ASP A 113 -1.72 8.13 15.01
N LEU A 114 -1.13 7.33 14.11
CA LEU A 114 -1.26 7.55 12.66
C LEU A 114 -2.72 7.54 12.17
N PHE A 115 -3.62 6.85 12.86
CA PHE A 115 -5.04 6.84 12.51
C PHE A 115 -5.77 8.16 12.81
N GLU A 116 -5.12 9.11 13.49
CA GLU A 116 -5.63 10.48 13.65
C GLU A 116 -5.44 11.32 12.37
N ARG A 117 -4.59 10.87 11.44
CA ARG A 117 -4.29 11.58 10.19
C ARG A 117 -5.35 11.34 9.11
N GLU A 118 -5.45 12.26 8.16
CA GLU A 118 -6.38 12.17 7.02
C GLU A 118 -5.70 11.56 5.78
N GLU A 119 -6.51 11.09 4.83
CA GLU A 119 -5.99 10.76 3.50
C GLU A 119 -5.61 12.05 2.74
N LEU A 120 -4.45 12.17 2.11
CA LEU A 120 -3.30 11.27 2.10
C LEU A 120 -2.20 11.83 3.00
N SER A 121 -1.74 11.04 3.96
CA SER A 121 -0.63 11.40 4.85
C SER A 121 0.52 10.41 4.73
N ALA A 122 1.73 10.91 4.50
CA ALA A 122 2.94 10.10 4.31
C ALA A 122 4.20 10.90 4.67
N ALA A 123 5.35 10.22 4.80
CA ALA A 123 6.62 10.84 5.14
C ALA A 123 7.36 11.29 3.86
N PRO A 124 8.11 12.42 3.88
CA PRO A 124 8.86 12.86 2.70
C PRO A 124 9.90 11.81 2.27
N ASP A 125 10.15 11.73 0.95
CA ASP A 125 11.22 10.90 0.41
C ASP A 125 12.59 11.57 0.65
N PRO A 126 13.60 10.83 1.15
CA PRO A 126 14.92 11.41 1.41
C PRO A 126 15.66 11.92 0.17
N GLY A 127 15.43 11.31 -0.99
CA GLY A 127 16.09 11.68 -2.24
C GLY A 127 15.45 12.90 -2.90
N TRP A 128 14.13 13.00 -2.83
CA TRP A 128 13.37 14.12 -3.38
C TRP A 128 12.26 14.57 -2.41
N PRO A 129 12.51 15.57 -1.55
CA PRO A 129 11.59 15.95 -0.46
C PRO A 129 10.22 16.48 -0.91
N ASP A 130 10.05 16.87 -2.18
CA ASP A 130 8.75 17.25 -2.74
C ASP A 130 7.85 16.03 -3.05
N CYS A 131 8.40 14.82 -2.92
CA CYS A 131 7.67 13.55 -2.97
C CYS A 131 7.59 12.96 -1.56
N PHE A 132 6.57 12.13 -1.28
CA PHE A 132 6.56 11.27 -0.09
C PHE A 132 7.01 9.85 -0.48
N ASN A 133 7.52 9.14 0.51
CA ASN A 133 7.84 7.73 0.40
C ASN A 133 6.55 6.91 0.50
N SER A 134 6.34 5.99 -0.45
CA SER A 134 5.13 5.15 -0.50
C SER A 134 5.18 3.91 0.41
N GLY A 135 6.24 3.77 1.21
CA GLY A 135 6.43 2.66 2.13
C GLY A 135 5.55 2.71 3.36
N VAL A 136 5.13 3.91 3.79
CA VAL A 136 4.15 4.09 4.88
C VAL A 136 3.23 5.26 4.55
N PHE A 137 1.91 5.01 4.51
CA PHE A 137 0.94 6.07 4.29
C PHE A 137 -0.43 5.76 4.91
N VAL A 138 -1.15 6.82 5.27
CA VAL A 138 -2.52 6.78 5.80
C VAL A 138 -3.50 7.09 4.68
N TYR A 139 -4.51 6.24 4.52
CA TYR A 139 -5.49 6.33 3.44
C TYR A 139 -6.88 5.87 3.88
N GLN A 140 -7.90 6.14 3.05
CA GLN A 140 -9.28 5.72 3.23
C GLN A 140 -9.68 4.80 2.08
N PRO A 141 -9.95 3.51 2.34
CA PRO A 141 -10.44 2.60 1.31
C PRO A 141 -11.68 3.14 0.60
N SER A 142 -11.64 3.18 -0.73
CA SER A 142 -12.69 3.70 -1.58
C SER A 142 -12.57 3.09 -2.97
N VAL A 143 -13.64 2.45 -3.44
CA VAL A 143 -13.74 1.91 -4.81
C VAL A 143 -13.61 3.02 -5.85
N GLU A 144 -14.11 4.22 -5.56
CA GLU A 144 -13.95 5.38 -6.45
C GLU A 144 -12.48 5.78 -6.59
N THR A 145 -11.77 5.91 -5.48
CA THR A 145 -10.33 6.24 -5.48
C THR A 145 -9.53 5.15 -6.18
N TYR A 146 -9.82 3.88 -5.89
CA TYR A 146 -9.20 2.73 -6.55
C TYR A 146 -9.37 2.79 -8.09
N ASN A 147 -10.59 2.96 -8.58
CA ASN A 147 -10.85 3.06 -10.02
C ASN A 147 -10.15 4.25 -10.66
N ARG A 148 -10.06 5.39 -9.96
CA ARG A 148 -9.34 6.57 -10.42
C ARG A 148 -7.83 6.32 -10.54
N LEU A 149 -7.24 5.63 -9.56
CA LEU A 149 -5.83 5.24 -9.59
C LEU A 149 -5.54 4.26 -10.73
N LEU A 150 -6.41 3.26 -10.95
CA LEU A 150 -6.30 2.34 -12.09
C LEU A 150 -6.39 3.06 -13.44
N HIS A 151 -7.34 3.98 -13.56
CA HIS A 151 -7.53 4.75 -14.78
C HIS A 151 -6.29 5.57 -15.11
N LEU A 152 -5.76 6.30 -14.14
CA LEU A 152 -4.53 7.07 -14.31
C LEU A 152 -3.32 6.17 -14.65
N ALA A 153 -3.20 4.99 -14.02
CA ALA A 153 -2.17 4.02 -14.35
C ALA A 153 -2.30 3.48 -15.80
N SER A 154 -3.51 3.52 -16.37
CA SER A 154 -3.80 3.05 -17.72
C SER A 154 -3.60 4.10 -18.83
N GLU A 155 -3.56 5.40 -18.51
CA GLU A 155 -3.82 6.45 -19.51
C GLU A 155 -2.61 7.14 -20.18
N GLN A 156 -1.36 7.21 -19.67
CA GLN A 156 -0.34 8.05 -20.35
C GLN A 156 1.16 7.64 -20.29
N ASP A 157 1.87 8.01 -21.37
CA ASP A 157 3.33 8.12 -21.53
C ASP A 157 3.94 9.11 -20.51
N LEU A 158 4.99 8.70 -19.82
CA LEU A 158 5.57 9.35 -18.63
C LEU A 158 6.31 10.70 -18.86
N VAL A 159 6.11 11.39 -19.99
CA VAL A 159 7.03 12.48 -20.44
C VAL A 159 6.56 13.90 -20.08
N GLN A 160 5.31 14.14 -19.70
CA GLN A 160 4.84 15.50 -19.37
C GLN A 160 3.91 15.56 -18.16
N MET A 161 4.42 15.15 -16.99
CA MET A 161 3.80 15.49 -15.71
C MET A 161 4.64 16.57 -15.01
N PRO A 162 4.05 17.69 -14.54
CA PRO A 162 4.80 18.76 -13.88
C PRO A 162 5.44 18.24 -12.58
N LYS A 163 6.76 18.05 -12.62
CA LYS A 163 7.64 17.57 -11.53
C LYS A 163 7.13 16.33 -10.78
N LEU A 164 6.67 15.36 -11.56
CA LEU A 164 6.49 13.98 -11.15
C LEU A 164 7.83 13.25 -11.36
N CYS A 165 8.73 13.27 -10.39
CA CYS A 165 10.05 12.65 -10.55
C CYS A 165 10.00 11.14 -10.28
N ILE A 166 10.21 10.39 -11.36
CA ILE A 166 10.44 8.95 -11.42
C ILE A 166 11.93 8.72 -11.10
N SER A 167 12.27 8.00 -10.03
CA SER A 167 13.62 7.47 -9.90
C SER A 167 13.70 6.15 -10.67
N TRP A 168 14.44 6.15 -11.77
CA TRP A 168 14.89 4.92 -12.42
C TRP A 168 16.00 4.30 -11.55
N GLY A 169 15.68 3.19 -10.89
CA GLY A 169 16.64 2.33 -10.20
C GLY A 169 16.09 0.90 -10.15
N GLU A 170 16.95 -0.10 -10.36
CA GLU A 170 16.63 -1.53 -10.56
C GLU A 170 16.03 -2.27 -9.33
N SER A 171 15.26 -1.58 -8.50
CA SER A 171 14.73 -2.12 -7.25
C SER A 171 13.36 -1.52 -6.95
N ASN A 172 12.29 -2.22 -7.37
CA ASN A 172 10.89 -2.27 -6.90
C ASN A 172 10.23 -1.10 -6.10
N HIS A 173 10.71 0.14 -6.17
CA HIS A 173 10.11 1.30 -5.48
C HIS A 173 9.20 2.15 -6.40
N GLY A 174 8.79 1.61 -7.54
CA GLY A 174 7.92 2.29 -8.49
C GLY A 174 6.45 2.15 -8.13
N ILE A 175 5.86 3.27 -7.71
CA ILE A 175 4.42 3.56 -7.68
C ILE A 175 3.67 3.01 -6.46
N ILE A 176 3.50 3.90 -5.47
CA ILE A 176 2.21 4.58 -5.24
C ILE A 176 2.50 6.05 -4.98
N LEU A 177 2.24 6.91 -5.96
CA LEU A 177 1.51 8.15 -5.72
C LEU A 177 0.97 8.77 -7.00
N MET A 178 -0.35 8.84 -7.05
CA MET A 178 -1.06 9.86 -7.79
C MET A 178 -1.84 10.70 -6.78
N ILE A 179 -1.27 11.83 -6.35
CA ILE A 179 -2.10 12.86 -5.72
C ILE A 179 -2.78 13.63 -6.85
N LEU A 180 -4.09 13.46 -6.86
CA LEU A 180 -5.11 14.37 -7.33
C LEU A 180 -4.65 15.83 -7.31
N THR A 181 -4.11 16.33 -8.42
CA THR A 181 -4.04 17.79 -8.67
C THR A 181 -5.43 18.32 -9.03
N GLN A 182 -6.38 18.16 -8.11
CA GLN A 182 -7.47 19.11 -7.93
C GLN A 182 -7.55 19.41 -6.43
N LYS A 183 -6.80 20.45 -6.02
CA LYS A 183 -6.81 21.06 -4.68
C LYS A 183 -6.53 20.11 -3.49
N VAL A 184 -5.29 19.63 -3.33
CA VAL A 184 -4.79 19.29 -1.99
C VAL A 184 -3.75 20.34 -1.61
N SER A 185 -4.20 21.39 -0.92
CA SER A 185 -3.37 22.51 -0.48
C SER A 185 -2.55 22.22 0.78
N LYS A 186 -2.63 21.03 1.38
CA LYS A 186 -1.88 20.66 2.58
C LYS A 186 -1.66 19.14 2.68
N VAL A 187 -0.48 18.65 2.33
CA VAL A 187 0.01 17.38 2.89
C VAL A 187 0.54 17.72 4.28
N SER A 188 -0.03 17.12 5.32
CA SER A 188 0.41 17.40 6.70
C SER A 188 1.58 16.47 7.06
N PRO A 189 2.74 17.00 7.49
CA PRO A 189 3.88 16.17 7.86
C PRO A 189 3.54 15.26 9.04
N MET A 190 3.95 13.98 8.97
CA MET A 190 3.77 13.01 10.06
C MET A 190 4.66 13.34 11.27
N ILE A 191 5.78 14.04 11.06
CA ILE A 191 6.70 14.46 12.11
C ILE A 191 6.49 15.96 12.36
N PRO A 192 6.08 16.40 13.58
CA PRO A 192 6.06 17.82 13.93
C PRO A 192 7.48 18.40 13.95
N PRO A 193 7.65 19.73 13.73
CA PRO A 193 8.96 20.38 13.75
C PRO A 193 9.67 20.28 15.10
#